data_AF-A0A9J5WSR5-F1
#
_entry.id   AF-A0A9J5WSR5-F1
#
_cell.length_a   1.000
_cell.length_b   1.000
_cell.length_c   1.000
_cell.angle_alpha   90.00
_cell.angle_beta   90.00
_cell.angle_gamma   90.00
#
_symmetry.space_group_name_H-M   'P 1'
#
loop_
_entity.id
_entity.type
_entity.pdbx_description
1 polymer ?
#
loop_
_entity_poly.entity_id
_entity_poly.type
_entity_poly.pdbx_seq_one_letter_code
_entity_poly.pdbx_strand_id
1 'polypeptide(L)' 'MNILILLRYSGLWKSDVRYERYRSDGIVVSENISFVNLISAIAAELDIDELKKNIEIRYVVEGNYFVKQ' A
#
# COMPACT_ATOMS: atom_id res chain seq x y z
N MET A 1 10.64 1.41 12.05
CA MET A 1 9.25 1.04 12.39
C MET A 1 8.88 -0.12 11.48
N ASN A 2 8.64 -1.32 12.00
CA ASN A 2 8.29 -2.46 11.16
C ASN A 2 6.79 -2.41 10.86
N ILE A 3 6.44 -2.35 9.59
CA ILE A 3 5.08 -2.36 9.11
C ILE A 3 4.86 -3.74 8.52
N LEU A 4 3.89 -4.49 9.05
CA LEU A 4 3.49 -5.75 8.45
C LEU A 4 2.37 -5.45 7.45
N ILE A 5 2.66 -5.72 6.18
CA ILE A 5 1.69 -5.59 5.09
C ILE A 5 1.55 -6.95 4.42
N LEU A 6 0.33 -7.47 4.37
CA LEU A 6 0.01 -8.59 3.50
C LEU A 6 -0.51 -8.02 2.18
N LEU A 7 0.30 -8.07 1.12
CA LEU A 7 -0.10 -7.64 -0.22
C LEU A 7 -0.47 -8.85 -1.08
N ARG A 8 -1.69 -8.84 -1.59
CA ARG A 8 -2.09 -9.71 -2.70
C ARG A 8 -2.20 -8.86 -3.94
N TYR A 9 -1.31 -9.10 -4.88
CA TYR A 9 -1.37 -8.42 -6.17
C TYR A 9 -1.81 -9.36 -7.28
N SER A 10 -2.58 -8.80 -8.22
CA SER A 10 -2.99 -9.46 -9.45
C SER A 10 -2.68 -8.52 -10.61
N GLY A 11 -2.08 -9.06 -11.67
CA GLY A 11 -1.63 -8.30 -12.82
C GLY A 11 -0.46 -8.96 -13.54
N LEU A 12 -0.14 -8.46 -14.73
CA LEU A 12 1.02 -8.90 -15.51
C LEU A 12 2.05 -7.77 -15.51
N TRP A 13 3.28 -8.12 -15.13
CA TRP A 13 4.45 -7.29 -15.35
C TRP A 13 4.74 -7.29 -16.84
N LYS A 14 4.46 -6.18 -17.53
CA LYS A 14 4.80 -6.05 -18.96
C LYS A 14 6.26 -5.63 -19.15
N SER A 15 6.82 -4.91 -18.19
CA SER A 15 8.24 -4.60 -18.04
C SER A 15 8.49 -4.01 -16.66
N ASP A 16 9.76 -3.81 -16.32
CA ASP A 16 10.23 -3.19 -15.06
C ASP A 16 9.60 -1.83 -14.76
N VAL A 17 9.08 -1.15 -15.79
CA VAL A 17 8.52 0.21 -15.67
C VAL A 17 7.05 0.31 -16.09
N ARG A 18 6.42 -0.79 -16.54
CA ARG A 18 5.06 -0.77 -17.07
C ARG A 18 4.17 -1.83 -16.42
N TYR A 19 3.30 -1.32 -15.56
CA TYR A 19 2.28 -2.05 -14.84
C TYR A 19 0.93 -1.80 -15.50
N GLU A 20 0.41 -2.76 -16.25
CA GLU A 20 -0.93 -2.65 -16.84
C GLU A 20 -1.94 -3.42 -15.99
N ARG A 21 -3.04 -2.75 -15.60
CA ARG A 21 -4.14 -3.33 -14.82
C ARG A 21 -3.70 -3.95 -13.48
N TYR A 22 -2.64 -3.41 -12.89
CA TYR A 22 -2.17 -3.83 -11.59
C TYR A 22 -3.19 -3.47 -10.51
N ARG A 23 -3.72 -4.47 -9.82
CA ARG A 23 -4.60 -4.30 -8.66
C ARG A 23 -4.01 -5.07 -7.50
N SER A 24 -3.72 -4.35 -6.41
CA SER A 24 -3.29 -4.94 -5.15
C SER A 24 -4.32 -4.68 -4.06
N ASP A 25 -4.72 -5.73 -3.37
CA ASP A 25 -5.48 -5.64 -2.12
C ASP A 25 -4.50 -5.90 -0.97
N GLY A 26 -4.57 -5.08 0.09
CA GLY A 26 -3.60 -5.12 1.18
C GLY A 26 -4.26 -5.02 2.56
N ILE A 27 -3.76 -5.79 3.52
CA ILE A 27 -4.07 -5.62 4.94
C ILE A 27 -2.83 -5.08 5.64
N VAL A 28 -2.97 -3.93 6.29
CA VAL A 28 -1.92 -3.29 7.08
C VAL A 28 -2.19 -3.58 8.55
N VAL A 29 -1.23 -4.19 9.25
CA VAL A 29 -1.32 -4.43 10.70
C VAL A 29 -0.29 -3.51 11.38
N SER A 30 -0.73 -2.31 11.78
CA SER A 30 0.08 -1.35 12.52
C SER A 30 -0.81 -0.38 13.28
N GLU A 31 -0.45 -0.06 14.54
CA GLU A 31 -1.27 0.77 15.42
C GLU A 31 -1.18 2.27 15.13
N ASN A 32 -0.11 2.75 14.47
CA ASN A 32 0.05 4.17 14.12
C ASN A 32 1.06 4.34 12.97
N ILE A 33 0.56 4.37 11.74
CA ILE A 33 1.38 4.58 10.54
C ILE A 33 0.97 5.88 9.84
N SER A 34 1.96 6.71 9.46
CA SER A 34 1.69 7.87 8.61
C SER A 34 1.43 7.43 7.18
N PHE A 35 0.63 8.21 6.44
CA PHE A 35 0.33 7.92 5.04
C PHE A 35 1.60 7.81 4.18
N VAL A 36 2.61 8.65 4.42
CA VAL A 36 3.91 8.60 3.73
C VAL A 36 4.65 7.29 4.00
N ASN A 37 4.70 6.85 5.26
CA ASN A 37 5.37 5.59 5.61
C ASN A 37 4.61 4.38 5.04
N LEU A 38 3.29 4.47 4.88
CA LEU A 38 2.48 3.43 4.22
C LEU A 38 2.81 3.33 2.73
N ILE A 39 2.90 4.45 2.02
CA ILE A 39 3.27 4.46 0.60
C ILE A 39 4.66 3.85 0.43
N SER A 40 5.65 4.29 1.21
CA SER A 40 7.02 3.79 1.07
C SER A 40 7.15 2.30 1.38
N ALA A 41 6.39 1.79 2.35
CA ALA A 41 6.38 0.36 2.64
C ALA A 41 5.76 -0.45 1.48
N ILE A 42 4.67 0.03 0.88
CA ILE A 42 4.05 -0.63 -0.29
C ILE A 42 4.99 -0.54 -1.51
N ALA A 43 5.61 0.62 -1.74
CA ALA A 43 6.53 0.81 -2.85
C ALA A 43 7.74 -0.13 -2.75
N ALA A 44 8.31 -0.29 -1.54
CA ALA A 44 9.41 -1.22 -1.29
C ALA A 44 9.02 -2.68 -1.55
N GLU A 45 7.86 -3.14 -1.08
CA GLU A 45 7.38 -4.50 -1.33
C GLU A 45 7.06 -4.78 -2.81
N LEU A 46 6.73 -3.74 -3.56
CA LEU A 46 6.40 -3.84 -4.99
C LEU A 46 7.56 -3.47 -5.92
N ASP A 47 8.74 -3.14 -5.38
CA ASP A 47 9.91 -2.66 -6.11
C ASP A 47 9.59 -1.47 -7.05
N ILE A 48 8.81 -0.51 -6.54
CA ILE A 48 8.43 0.71 -7.26
C ILE A 48 9.32 1.87 -6.82
N ASP A 49 9.97 2.52 -7.79
CA ASP A 49 10.69 3.77 -7.57
C ASP A 49 9.72 4.96 -7.41
N GLU A 50 9.49 5.38 -6.17
CA GLU A 50 8.61 6.50 -5.79
C GLU A 50 9.04 7.85 -6.39
N LEU A 51 10.31 8.02 -6.78
CA LEU A 51 10.80 9.27 -7.38
C LEU A 51 10.42 9.37 -8.86
N LYS A 52 10.10 8.25 -9.50
CA LYS A 52 9.81 8.16 -10.94
C LYS A 52 8.35 7.83 -11.23
N LYS A 53 7.56 7.45 -10.23
CA LYS A 53 6.19 6.93 -10.38
C LYS A 53 5.28 7.53 -9.32
N ASN A 54 4.05 7.85 -9.72
CA ASN A 54 3.00 8.26 -8.77
C ASN A 54 2.19 7.03 -8.34
N ILE A 55 1.99 6.88 -7.03
CA ILE A 55 1.17 5.83 -6.43
C ILE A 55 -0.10 6.48 -5.87
N GLU A 56 -1.27 6.07 -6.38
CA GLU A 56 -2.57 6.44 -5.81
C GLU A 56 -3.08 5.27 -4.97
N ILE A 57 -3.37 5.51 -3.68
CA ILE A 57 -3.91 4.49 -2.77
C ILE A 57 -5.34 4.86 -2.41
N ARG A 58 -6.27 3.92 -2.58
CA ARG A 58 -7.64 4.00 -2.06
C ARG A 58 -7.80 2.93 -1.00
N TYR A 59 -8.19 3.32 0.21
CA TYR A 59 -8.33 2.40 1.34
C TYR A 59 -9.63 2.67 2.10
N VAL A 60 -10.13 1.63 2.76
CA VAL A 60 -11.22 1.70 3.75
C VAL A 60 -10.63 1.29 5.10
N VAL A 61 -10.91 2.08 6.14
CA VAL A 61 -10.52 1.73 7.50
C VAL A 61 -11.71 1.01 8.14
N GLU A 62 -11.58 -0.29 8.36
CA GLU A 62 -12.55 -1.06 9.13
C GLU A 62 -12.09 -1.11 10.58
N GLY A 63 -12.83 -0.43 11.48
CA GLY A 63 -12.54 -0.38 12.91
C GLY A 63 -12.47 1.04 13.45
N ASN A 64 -13.62 1.62 13.78
CA ASN A 64 -13.73 2.70 14.77
C ASN A 64 -14.47 2.13 16.00
N TYR A 65 -13.72 1.60 16.95
CA TYR A 65 -14.10 1.63 18.36
C TYR A 65 -13.13 2.65 18.96
N PHE A 66 -13.50 3.92 19.18
CA PHE A 66 -14.32 4.43 20.29
C PHE A 66 -15.20 5.62 19.82
N VAL A 67 -16.53 5.60 20.01
CA VAL A 67 -17.35 6.01 21.19
C VAL A 67 -17.36 7.52 21.43
N LYS A 68 -18.57 8.11 21.32
CA LYS A 68 -18.90 9.46 21.77
C LYS A 68 -18.31 9.77 23.16
N GLN A 69 -17.72 10.94 23.29
CA GLN A 69 -18.08 11.87 24.37
C GLN A 69 -18.47 13.19 23.71
#